data_AF-A0A432FVL6-F1
#
_entry.id   AF-A0A432FVL6-F1
#
_cell.length_a   1.000
_cell.length_b   1.000
_cell.length_c   1.000
_cell.angle_alpha   90.00
_cell.angle_beta   90.00
_cell.angle_gamma   90.00
#
_symmetry.space_group_name_H-M   'P 1'
#
loop_
_entity.id
_entity.type
_entity.pdbx_description
1 polymer ?
#
loop_
_entity_poly.entity_id
_entity_poly.type
_entity_poly.pdbx_seq_one_letter_code
_entity_poly.pdbx_strand_id
1 'polypeptide(L)'
;MSGSFPDSEMLFEPVGEERLHQVQQDMAVQRETIKNKIGQNRLQDQQEDVIDLVGMLFEQMLDDDSIPNAAKALLGHLHTPYIKIGLSDEDFFANPEHPARVFLDRAIAASAIWVDEIDLKSGIYPHLKDAVFNIVRLRRQSNEDFEKFTRELDEEVSALENRFQVMEKRSMENEQGKEQLLLAKEAAQRATANIFGGQAVPAYCKRFIDEVWVDYLTLLQLREEGDGESEAWKDACKLGQRILWISTSEEHGLGRAAQIETLAQQIRNQVGALLPHQERKIEEFIEALYTPAEAEEETEAIPPPPTEEAETPVSIDQQTLDLYNKLRTLPNDTWFEFNSGTDQSYRAKLSWYNPLTDHFLFVSPRGRKSMLMDITKLADQIKKGNVVYFTNVKGSFWNKAMRTIMSMLERNVEPSVTQAQ
;
A
#
# COMPACT_ATOMS: atom_id res chain seq x y z
N MET A 1 19.38 -25.43 48.08
CA MET A 1 18.91 -24.09 48.41
C MET A 1 18.01 -23.64 47.26
N SER A 2 16.75 -23.35 47.58
CA SER A 2 15.71 -22.90 46.66
C SER A 2 16.01 -21.47 46.19
N GLY A 3 16.41 -21.30 44.94
CA GLY A 3 16.46 -20.01 44.27
C GLY A 3 15.19 -19.84 43.45
N SER A 4 14.32 -18.94 43.88
CA SER A 4 13.12 -18.53 43.16
C SER A 4 13.51 -18.01 41.77
N PHE A 5 13.00 -18.63 40.71
CA PHE A 5 13.02 -18.02 39.38
C PHE A 5 12.13 -16.77 39.42
N PRO A 6 12.55 -15.62 38.87
CA PRO A 6 11.66 -14.48 38.71
C PRO A 6 10.58 -14.82 37.68
N ASP A 7 9.36 -14.32 37.92
CA ASP A 7 8.17 -14.58 37.09
C ASP A 7 8.42 -14.27 35.61
N SER A 8 8.14 -15.27 34.77
CA SER A 8 8.43 -15.31 33.32
C SER A 8 7.59 -14.35 32.47
N GLU A 9 6.68 -13.58 33.06
CA GLU A 9 5.80 -12.62 32.36
C GLU A 9 6.36 -11.19 32.30
N MET A 10 7.33 -10.82 33.14
CA MET A 10 7.87 -9.44 33.17
C MET A 10 8.98 -9.15 32.14
N LEU A 11 9.41 -10.15 31.36
CA LEU A 11 10.51 -10.01 30.41
C LEU A 11 10.07 -9.59 28.99
N PHE A 12 8.81 -9.29 28.68
CA PHE A 12 8.37 -9.18 27.27
C PHE A 12 7.28 -8.13 26.98
N GLU A 13 7.44 -6.91 27.51
CA GLU A 13 6.81 -5.67 27.00
C GLU A 13 7.61 -5.07 25.82
N PRO A 14 7.02 -4.23 24.94
CA PRO A 14 7.58 -3.86 23.64
C PRO A 14 8.94 -3.16 23.80
N VAL A 15 9.89 -3.61 22.99
CA VAL A 15 11.30 -3.60 23.35
C VAL A 15 12.09 -2.68 22.43
N GLY A 16 12.62 -1.59 22.97
CA GLY A 16 13.52 -0.67 22.25
C GLY A 16 14.97 -1.17 22.12
N GLU A 17 15.79 -0.35 21.45
CA GLU A 17 17.22 -0.56 21.12
C GLU A 17 18.07 -1.15 22.26
N GLU A 18 17.73 -0.84 23.52
CA GLU A 18 18.39 -1.36 24.72
C GLU A 18 18.47 -2.89 24.79
N ARG A 19 17.41 -3.62 24.41
CA ARG A 19 17.54 -5.10 24.42
C ARG A 19 18.23 -5.65 23.20
N LEU A 20 18.31 -4.91 22.11
CA LEU A 20 19.10 -5.34 20.96
C LEU A 20 20.59 -5.34 21.35
N HIS A 21 21.02 -4.28 22.06
CA HIS A 21 22.32 -4.25 22.73
C HIS A 21 22.48 -5.33 23.80
N GLN A 22 21.44 -5.61 24.60
CA GLN A 22 21.50 -6.67 25.60
C GLN A 22 21.60 -8.06 24.98
N VAL A 23 20.90 -8.32 23.88
CA VAL A 23 20.98 -9.56 23.10
C VAL A 23 22.36 -9.70 22.46
N GLN A 24 22.94 -8.63 21.92
CA GLN A 24 24.32 -8.62 21.40
C GLN A 24 25.35 -8.93 22.51
N GLN A 25 25.21 -8.31 23.68
CA GLN A 25 26.07 -8.58 24.84
C GLN A 25 25.88 -10.01 25.37
N ASP A 26 24.64 -10.49 25.47
CA ASP A 26 24.33 -11.86 25.87
C ASP A 26 24.89 -12.88 24.88
N MET A 27 24.86 -12.59 23.57
CA MET A 27 25.52 -13.42 22.56
C MET A 27 27.03 -13.45 22.76
N ALA A 28 27.68 -12.31 23.03
CA ALA A 28 29.12 -12.25 23.29
C ALA A 28 29.50 -13.05 24.55
N VAL A 29 28.73 -12.92 25.63
CA VAL A 29 28.92 -13.68 26.88
C VAL A 29 28.65 -15.18 26.68
N GLN A 30 27.65 -15.54 25.87
CA GLN A 30 27.39 -16.95 25.51
C GLN A 30 28.54 -17.54 24.69
N ARG A 31 29.11 -16.79 23.73
CA ARG A 31 30.31 -17.21 22.99
C ARG A 31 31.45 -17.54 23.97
N GLU A 32 31.76 -16.65 24.92
CA GLU A 32 32.79 -16.92 25.94
C GLU A 32 32.44 -18.08 26.88
N THR A 33 31.18 -18.20 27.29
CA THR A 33 30.74 -19.25 28.23
C THR A 33 30.75 -20.63 27.58
N ILE A 34 30.42 -20.73 26.29
CA ILE A 34 30.53 -21.96 25.50
C ILE A 34 32.02 -22.29 25.28
N LYS A 35 32.85 -21.30 24.92
CA LYS A 35 34.32 -21.45 24.80
C LYS A 35 34.95 -21.98 26.09
N ASN A 36 34.52 -21.49 27.26
CA ASN A 36 35.04 -21.92 28.56
C ASN A 36 34.53 -23.29 29.05
N LYS A 37 33.40 -23.80 28.52
CA LYS A 37 32.84 -25.11 28.90
C LYS A 37 33.38 -26.28 28.10
N ILE A 38 34.05 -26.02 26.98
CA ILE A 38 34.60 -27.05 26.09
C ILE A 38 36.13 -27.00 26.25
N GLY A 39 36.72 -28.08 26.78
CA GLY A 39 38.15 -28.18 27.10
C GLY A 39 39.03 -28.83 26.01
N GLN A 40 40.26 -28.30 25.90
CA GLN A 40 41.39 -28.57 24.98
C GLN A 40 41.45 -29.93 24.23
N ASN A 41 41.20 -29.93 22.91
CA ASN A 41 41.62 -30.98 21.94
C ASN A 41 41.36 -30.56 20.47
N ARG A 42 42.11 -31.07 19.46
CA ARG A 42 42.00 -30.69 18.00
C ARG A 42 40.63 -30.84 17.32
N LEU A 43 39.68 -31.54 17.96
CA LEU A 43 38.27 -31.54 17.55
C LEU A 43 37.57 -30.20 17.90
N GLN A 44 38.11 -29.46 18.86
CA GLN A 44 37.68 -28.12 19.21
C GLN A 44 37.96 -27.10 18.14
N ASP A 45 39.03 -27.21 17.35
CA ASP A 45 39.31 -26.20 16.31
C ASP A 45 38.13 -26.17 15.31
N GLN A 46 37.67 -27.35 14.88
CA GLN A 46 36.49 -27.46 14.01
C GLN A 46 35.18 -27.06 14.70
N GLN A 47 35.02 -27.37 15.99
CA GLN A 47 33.82 -26.96 16.74
C GLN A 47 33.80 -25.46 17.04
N GLU A 48 34.97 -24.84 17.24
CA GLU A 48 35.17 -23.42 17.44
C GLU A 48 34.90 -22.66 16.13
N ASP A 49 35.40 -23.17 15.00
CA ASP A 49 35.09 -22.64 13.67
C ASP A 49 33.58 -22.62 13.39
N VAL A 50 32.86 -23.68 13.77
CA VAL A 50 31.39 -23.76 13.63
C VAL A 50 30.70 -22.70 14.51
N ILE A 51 31.13 -22.53 15.75
CA ILE A 51 30.58 -21.52 16.66
C ILE A 51 30.82 -20.12 16.14
N ASP A 52 32.04 -19.83 15.68
CA ASP A 52 32.40 -18.51 15.16
C ASP A 52 31.66 -18.23 13.84
N LEU A 53 31.49 -19.23 12.97
CA LEU A 53 30.74 -19.09 11.71
C LEU A 53 29.25 -18.80 11.94
N VAL A 54 28.59 -19.56 12.83
CA VAL A 54 27.19 -19.29 13.21
C VAL A 54 27.09 -17.93 13.92
N GLY A 55 28.09 -17.57 14.73
CA GLY A 55 28.17 -16.26 15.35
C GLY A 55 28.16 -15.12 14.32
N MET A 56 29.05 -15.18 13.33
CA MET A 56 29.12 -14.18 12.25
C MET A 56 27.84 -14.12 11.42
N LEU A 57 27.19 -15.26 11.18
CA LEU A 57 25.91 -15.32 10.49
C LEU A 57 24.81 -14.53 11.23
N PHE A 58 24.66 -14.74 12.53
CA PHE A 58 23.64 -14.06 13.32
C PHE A 58 23.98 -12.57 13.52
N GLU A 59 25.25 -12.21 13.55
CA GLU A 59 25.70 -10.81 13.55
C GLU A 59 25.28 -10.09 12.28
N GLN A 60 25.51 -10.69 11.10
CA GLN A 60 25.02 -10.17 9.82
C GLN A 60 23.49 -10.01 9.77
N MET A 61 22.74 -10.88 10.45
CA MET A 61 21.28 -10.74 10.56
C MET A 61 20.87 -9.55 11.42
N LEU A 62 21.56 -9.36 12.55
CA LEU A 62 21.28 -8.27 13.48
C LEU A 62 21.64 -6.90 12.87
N ASP A 63 22.66 -6.87 12.01
CA ASP A 63 23.08 -5.68 11.27
C ASP A 63 22.21 -5.39 10.04
N ASP A 64 21.26 -6.26 9.68
CA ASP A 64 20.41 -6.06 8.48
C ASP A 64 19.23 -5.12 8.80
N ASP A 65 19.31 -3.87 8.35
CA ASP A 65 18.27 -2.83 8.54
C ASP A 65 16.91 -3.18 7.91
N SER A 66 16.86 -4.15 6.98
CA SER A 66 15.59 -4.56 6.40
C SER A 66 14.69 -5.32 7.38
N ILE A 67 15.29 -5.90 8.43
CA ILE A 67 14.60 -6.70 9.44
C ILE A 67 14.21 -5.81 10.63
N PRO A 68 12.93 -5.78 11.04
CA PRO A 68 12.49 -5.07 12.24
C PRO A 68 13.24 -5.51 13.50
N ASN A 69 13.56 -4.57 14.40
CA ASN A 69 14.23 -4.79 15.67
C ASN A 69 13.52 -5.82 16.55
N ALA A 70 12.18 -5.79 16.56
CA ALA A 70 11.39 -6.78 17.28
C ALA A 70 11.61 -8.22 16.73
N ALA A 71 11.77 -8.35 15.41
CA ALA A 71 12.06 -9.63 14.77
C ALA A 71 13.52 -10.05 14.98
N LYS A 72 14.48 -9.12 14.90
CA LYS A 72 15.90 -9.35 15.22
C LYS A 72 16.07 -9.94 16.61
N ALA A 73 15.43 -9.35 17.63
CA ALA A 73 15.48 -9.83 19.00
C ALA A 73 14.93 -11.27 19.12
N LEU A 74 13.82 -11.57 18.45
CA LEU A 74 13.21 -12.89 18.47
C LEU A 74 14.10 -13.93 17.77
N LEU A 75 14.54 -13.65 16.54
CA LEU A 75 15.37 -14.55 15.75
C LEU A 75 16.72 -14.78 16.40
N GLY A 76 17.27 -13.80 17.13
CA GLY A 76 18.51 -13.95 17.90
C GLY A 76 18.48 -15.11 18.90
N HIS A 77 17.30 -15.49 19.43
CA HIS A 77 17.18 -16.66 20.31
C HIS A 77 17.49 -17.99 19.61
N LEU A 78 17.47 -18.04 18.27
CA LEU A 78 17.85 -19.21 17.49
C LEU A 78 19.38 -19.43 17.45
N HIS A 79 20.19 -18.48 17.90
CA HIS A 79 21.65 -18.60 17.87
C HIS A 79 22.17 -19.90 18.53
N THR A 80 21.75 -20.18 19.77
CA THR A 80 22.17 -21.42 20.46
C THR A 80 21.65 -22.70 19.80
N PRO A 81 20.35 -22.83 19.42
CA PRO A 81 19.89 -23.95 18.61
C PRO A 81 20.70 -24.19 17.33
N TYR A 82 21.07 -23.13 16.60
CA TYR A 82 21.82 -23.26 15.35
C TYR A 82 23.27 -23.69 15.57
N ILE A 83 23.92 -23.22 16.64
CA ILE A 83 25.22 -23.76 17.06
C ILE A 83 25.10 -25.27 17.31
N LYS A 84 24.08 -25.71 18.04
CA LYS A 84 23.90 -27.14 18.34
C LYS A 84 23.72 -27.97 17.08
N ILE A 85 22.98 -27.47 16.10
CA ILE A 85 22.76 -28.15 14.81
C ILE A 85 24.07 -28.24 14.04
N GLY A 86 24.81 -27.13 13.89
CA GLY A 86 26.09 -27.14 13.19
C GLY A 86 27.15 -28.04 13.84
N LEU A 87 27.07 -28.26 15.16
CA LEU A 87 27.94 -29.20 15.89
C LEU A 87 27.46 -30.66 15.81
N SER A 88 26.20 -30.91 15.46
CA SER A 88 25.59 -32.25 15.47
C SER A 88 25.38 -32.83 14.07
N ASP A 89 25.24 -31.98 13.05
CA ASP A 89 24.93 -32.32 11.67
C ASP A 89 25.95 -31.64 10.73
N GLU A 90 26.81 -32.44 10.10
CA GLU A 90 27.81 -31.94 9.15
C GLU A 90 27.19 -31.42 7.85
N ASP A 91 26.02 -31.95 7.45
CA ASP A 91 25.32 -31.55 6.24
C ASP A 91 24.68 -30.17 6.38
N PHE A 92 24.56 -29.66 7.60
CA PHE A 92 24.09 -28.31 7.87
C PHE A 92 24.87 -27.27 7.08
N PHE A 93 26.19 -27.41 6.91
CA PHE A 93 26.97 -26.45 6.13
C PHE A 93 27.00 -26.73 4.62
N ALA A 94 26.97 -28.00 4.24
CA ALA A 94 27.12 -28.41 2.85
C ALA A 94 25.82 -28.32 2.05
N ASN A 95 24.66 -28.61 2.65
CA ASN A 95 23.38 -28.69 1.96
C ASN A 95 22.63 -27.34 1.98
N PRO A 96 22.42 -26.65 0.84
CA PRO A 96 21.64 -25.42 0.80
C PRO A 96 20.17 -25.60 1.19
N GLU A 97 19.62 -26.81 1.03
CA GLU A 97 18.22 -27.16 1.35
C GLU A 97 18.05 -27.74 2.76
N HIS A 98 19.06 -27.59 3.63
CA HIS A 98 18.95 -28.07 5.00
C HIS A 98 17.74 -27.42 5.71
N PRO A 99 16.84 -28.18 6.37
CA PRO A 99 15.58 -27.64 6.92
C PRO A 99 15.76 -26.46 7.87
N ALA A 100 16.79 -26.46 8.72
CA ALA A 100 17.12 -25.32 9.57
C ALA A 100 17.50 -24.06 8.75
N ARG A 101 18.21 -24.19 7.62
CA ARG A 101 18.54 -23.05 6.77
C ARG A 101 17.29 -22.48 6.10
N VAL A 102 16.47 -23.37 5.55
CA VAL A 102 15.21 -23.00 4.90
C VAL A 102 14.29 -22.27 5.89
N PHE A 103 14.15 -22.78 7.12
CA PHE A 103 13.40 -22.11 8.17
C PHE A 103 13.93 -20.71 8.46
N LEU A 104 15.25 -20.54 8.64
CA LEU A 104 15.84 -19.24 8.96
C LEU A 104 15.62 -18.23 7.82
N ASP A 105 15.91 -18.62 6.58
CA ASP A 105 15.69 -17.78 5.41
C ASP A 105 14.22 -17.37 5.30
N ARG A 106 13.29 -18.30 5.54
CA ARG A 106 11.86 -18.04 5.45
C ARG A 106 11.36 -17.15 6.57
N ALA A 107 11.84 -17.37 7.79
CA ALA A 107 11.56 -16.55 8.96
C ALA A 107 12.04 -15.11 8.77
N ILE A 108 13.27 -14.91 8.27
CA ILE A 108 13.82 -13.58 7.97
C ILE A 108 12.99 -12.89 6.89
N ALA A 109 12.75 -13.56 5.76
CA ALA A 109 11.97 -13.00 4.66
C ALA A 109 10.54 -12.62 5.09
N ALA A 110 9.87 -13.50 5.84
CA ALA A 110 8.54 -13.22 6.35
C ALA A 110 8.55 -12.06 7.34
N SER A 111 9.57 -11.99 8.22
CA SER A 111 9.68 -10.92 9.20
C SER A 111 9.91 -9.53 8.57
N ALA A 112 10.73 -9.47 7.52
CA ALA A 112 11.02 -8.23 6.82
C ALA A 112 9.78 -7.61 6.14
N ILE A 113 8.80 -8.43 5.76
CA ILE A 113 7.60 -7.97 5.03
C ILE A 113 6.41 -7.79 5.97
N TRP A 114 6.20 -8.73 6.89
CA TRP A 114 4.91 -8.89 7.59
C TRP A 114 4.96 -8.55 9.09
N VAL A 115 6.12 -8.19 9.64
CA VAL A 115 6.21 -7.70 11.02
C VAL A 115 5.99 -6.19 11.04
N ASP A 116 5.08 -5.77 11.90
CA ASP A 116 4.74 -4.38 12.18
C ASP A 116 5.18 -4.08 13.62
N GLU A 117 6.17 -3.20 13.79
CA GLU A 117 6.70 -2.86 15.13
C GLU A 117 5.68 -2.10 15.99
N ILE A 118 4.69 -1.46 15.37
CA ILE A 118 3.65 -0.71 16.06
C ILE A 118 2.62 -1.68 16.68
N ASP A 119 2.38 -2.82 16.04
CA ASP A 119 1.35 -3.79 16.44
C ASP A 119 1.84 -5.25 16.30
N LEU A 120 2.72 -5.64 17.22
CA LEU A 120 3.30 -6.98 17.32
C LEU A 120 2.28 -8.09 17.63
N LYS A 121 1.04 -7.75 18.02
CA LYS A 121 -0.01 -8.74 18.31
C LYS A 121 -0.69 -9.26 17.05
N SER A 122 -0.39 -8.67 15.91
CA SER A 122 -1.03 -8.94 14.62
C SER A 122 0.02 -9.29 13.57
N GLY A 123 -0.43 -9.83 12.43
CA GLY A 123 0.44 -10.26 11.35
C GLY A 123 1.21 -11.54 11.67
N ILE A 124 2.45 -11.65 11.18
CA ILE A 124 3.24 -12.89 11.29
C ILE A 124 3.94 -13.04 12.65
N TYR A 125 4.11 -11.95 13.41
CA TYR A 125 4.96 -11.94 14.61
C TYR A 125 4.56 -12.98 15.67
N PRO A 126 3.26 -13.18 16.02
CA PRO A 126 2.87 -14.20 16.99
C PRO A 126 3.25 -15.62 16.56
N HIS A 127 3.02 -15.96 15.29
CA HIS A 127 3.33 -17.28 14.73
C HIS A 127 4.84 -17.52 14.67
N LEU A 128 5.60 -16.48 14.29
CA LEU A 128 7.05 -16.53 14.32
C LEU A 128 7.56 -16.74 15.75
N LYS A 129 6.97 -16.04 16.73
CA LYS A 129 7.31 -16.17 18.15
C LYS A 129 7.08 -17.58 18.66
N ASP A 130 5.93 -18.17 18.33
CA ASP A 130 5.59 -19.53 18.73
C ASP A 130 6.54 -20.56 18.10
N ALA A 131 6.83 -20.43 16.81
CA ALA A 131 7.79 -21.31 16.12
C ALA A 131 9.19 -21.25 16.74
N VAL A 132 9.74 -20.05 16.94
CA VAL A 132 11.06 -19.84 17.55
C VAL A 132 11.09 -20.39 18.98
N PHE A 133 10.06 -20.10 19.77
CA PHE A 133 9.99 -20.55 21.15
C PHE A 133 9.92 -22.07 21.28
N ASN A 134 9.18 -22.73 20.38
CA ASN A 134 9.13 -24.18 20.33
C ASN A 134 10.50 -24.77 19.97
N ILE A 135 11.20 -24.23 18.96
CA ILE A 135 12.54 -24.67 18.57
C ILE A 135 13.55 -24.56 19.73
N VAL A 136 13.51 -23.45 20.46
CA VAL A 136 14.40 -23.21 21.61
C VAL A 136 14.13 -24.18 22.76
N ARG A 137 12.86 -24.58 22.98
CA ARG A 137 12.45 -25.53 24.04
C ARG A 137 12.78 -26.98 23.71
N LEU A 138 12.93 -27.35 22.44
CA LEU A 138 13.25 -28.72 22.05
C LEU A 138 14.63 -29.14 22.60
N ARG A 139 14.68 -30.30 23.26
CA ARG A 139 15.93 -30.85 23.81
C ARG A 139 16.88 -31.34 22.71
N ARG A 140 16.32 -31.86 21.62
CA ARG A 140 17.02 -32.22 20.38
C ARG A 140 16.18 -31.68 19.24
N GLN A 141 16.78 -30.84 18.41
CA GLN A 141 16.17 -30.36 17.18
C GLN A 141 16.32 -31.43 16.12
N SER A 142 15.21 -31.88 15.53
CA SER A 142 15.22 -32.74 14.35
C SER A 142 14.92 -31.94 13.09
N ASN A 143 15.34 -32.46 11.94
CA ASN A 143 15.01 -31.89 10.65
C ASN A 143 13.49 -31.85 10.40
N GLU A 144 12.75 -32.86 10.90
CA GLU A 144 11.28 -32.91 10.85
C GLU A 144 10.61 -31.75 11.60
N ASP A 145 11.18 -31.32 12.74
CA ASP A 145 10.64 -30.18 13.50
C ASP A 145 10.75 -28.88 12.69
N PHE A 146 11.90 -28.65 12.04
CA PHE A 146 12.09 -27.46 11.20
C PHE A 146 11.21 -27.46 9.96
N GLU A 147 11.05 -28.62 9.30
CA GLU A 147 10.12 -28.75 8.17
C GLU A 147 8.69 -28.44 8.58
N LYS A 148 8.27 -28.91 9.76
CA LYS A 148 6.95 -28.62 10.32
C LYS A 148 6.77 -27.13 10.56
N PHE A 149 7.67 -26.47 11.29
CA PHE A 149 7.55 -25.04 11.58
C PHE A 149 7.66 -24.16 10.33
N THR A 150 8.46 -24.58 9.34
CA THR A 150 8.53 -23.91 8.04
C THR A 150 7.18 -23.98 7.32
N ARG A 151 6.54 -25.14 7.31
CA ARG A 151 5.22 -25.32 6.69
C ARG A 151 4.15 -24.48 7.38
N GLU A 152 4.11 -24.49 8.71
CA GLU A 152 3.16 -23.66 9.50
C GLU A 152 3.37 -22.16 9.20
N LEU A 153 4.62 -21.72 9.11
CA LEU A 153 4.94 -20.35 8.76
C LEU A 153 4.51 -20.01 7.32
N ASP A 154 4.74 -20.92 6.37
CA ASP A 154 4.35 -20.76 4.97
C ASP A 154 2.85 -20.67 4.76
N GLU A 155 2.07 -21.47 5.49
CA GLU A 155 0.61 -21.42 5.48
C GLU A 155 0.11 -20.05 5.95
N GLU A 156 0.67 -19.52 7.04
CA GLU A 156 0.32 -18.20 7.58
C GLU A 156 0.75 -17.06 6.64
N VAL A 157 1.96 -17.12 6.08
CA VAL A 157 2.43 -16.14 5.08
C VAL A 157 1.50 -16.14 3.87
N SER A 158 1.12 -17.31 3.35
CA SER A 158 0.19 -17.44 2.23
C SER A 158 -1.19 -16.88 2.57
N ALA A 159 -1.68 -17.10 3.80
CA ALA A 159 -2.95 -16.54 4.26
C ALA A 159 -2.90 -15.01 4.36
N LEU A 160 -1.79 -14.44 4.85
CA LEU A 160 -1.57 -13.00 4.90
C LEU A 160 -1.47 -12.39 3.51
N GLU A 161 -0.74 -13.02 2.58
CA GLU A 161 -0.63 -12.60 1.18
C GLU A 161 -1.98 -12.56 0.48
N ASN A 162 -2.79 -13.62 0.64
CA ASN A 162 -4.13 -13.66 0.06
C ASN A 162 -5.04 -12.56 0.64
N ARG A 163 -5.00 -12.34 1.96
CA ARG A 163 -5.77 -11.25 2.59
C ARG A 163 -5.30 -9.89 2.11
N PHE A 164 -3.98 -9.70 1.98
CA PHE A 164 -3.38 -8.49 1.46
C PHE A 164 -3.87 -8.20 0.04
N GLN A 165 -3.81 -9.18 -0.87
CA GLN A 165 -4.25 -9.02 -2.26
C GLN A 165 -5.73 -8.66 -2.35
N VAL A 166 -6.59 -9.31 -1.56
CA VAL A 166 -8.02 -8.99 -1.52
C VAL A 166 -8.26 -7.56 -1.02
N MET A 167 -7.57 -7.16 0.04
CA MET A 167 -7.69 -5.80 0.59
C MET A 167 -7.12 -4.75 -0.35
N GLU A 168 -5.98 -5.02 -0.96
CA GLU A 168 -5.33 -4.19 -1.96
C GLU A 168 -6.27 -3.94 -3.15
N LYS A 169 -6.82 -5.01 -3.72
CA LYS A 169 -7.79 -4.93 -4.82
C LYS A 169 -9.00 -4.09 -4.45
N ARG A 170 -9.58 -4.31 -3.27
CA ARG A 170 -10.72 -3.51 -2.78
C ARG A 170 -10.36 -2.05 -2.57
N SER A 171 -9.16 -1.77 -2.05
CA SER A 171 -8.68 -0.41 -1.84
C SER A 171 -8.47 0.31 -3.17
N MET A 172 -7.93 -0.41 -4.16
CA MET A 172 -7.74 0.09 -5.52
C MET A 172 -9.08 0.37 -6.21
N GLU A 173 -10.00 -0.58 -6.22
CA GLU A 173 -11.34 -0.43 -6.82
C GLU A 173 -12.13 0.73 -6.20
N ASN A 174 -12.06 0.90 -4.87
CA ASN A 174 -12.72 1.99 -4.18
C ASN A 174 -12.14 3.36 -4.58
N GLU A 175 -10.81 3.46 -4.67
CA GLU A 175 -10.18 4.71 -5.06
C GLU A 175 -10.41 5.04 -6.53
N GLN A 176 -10.30 4.05 -7.41
CA GLN A 176 -10.65 4.18 -8.84
C GLN A 176 -12.10 4.64 -9.01
N GLY A 177 -13.05 4.04 -8.28
CA GLY A 177 -14.46 4.42 -8.35
C GLY A 177 -14.71 5.86 -7.87
N LYS A 178 -14.05 6.29 -6.79
CA LYS A 178 -14.16 7.68 -6.30
C LYS A 178 -13.63 8.68 -7.31
N GLU A 179 -12.49 8.37 -7.92
CA GLU A 179 -11.85 9.25 -8.88
C GLU A 179 -12.62 9.31 -10.20
N GLN A 180 -13.10 8.17 -10.71
CA GLN A 180 -14.00 8.13 -11.85
C GLN A 180 -15.28 8.93 -11.60
N LEU A 181 -15.85 8.83 -10.39
CA LEU A 181 -17.01 9.62 -10.01
C LEU A 181 -16.70 11.13 -10.00
N LEU A 182 -15.53 11.52 -9.48
CA LEU A 182 -15.11 12.93 -9.48
C LEU A 182 -14.98 13.46 -10.92
N LEU A 183 -14.26 12.74 -11.79
CA LEU A 183 -14.07 13.13 -13.20
C LEU A 183 -15.41 13.17 -13.95
N ALA A 184 -16.29 12.19 -13.74
CA ALA A 184 -17.63 12.17 -14.34
C ALA A 184 -18.47 13.36 -13.86
N LYS A 185 -18.36 13.74 -12.58
CA LYS A 185 -19.07 14.88 -12.03
C LYS A 185 -18.56 16.21 -12.60
N GLU A 186 -17.25 16.38 -12.73
CA GLU A 186 -16.65 17.56 -13.36
C GLU A 186 -17.06 17.68 -14.84
N ALA A 187 -17.04 16.57 -15.57
CA ALA A 187 -17.50 16.54 -16.96
C ALA A 187 -19.00 16.86 -17.10
N ALA A 188 -19.84 16.31 -16.22
CA ALA A 188 -21.27 16.62 -16.13
C ALA A 188 -21.53 18.10 -15.83
N GLN A 189 -20.78 18.69 -14.88
CA GLN A 189 -20.87 20.11 -14.56
C GLN A 189 -20.44 20.99 -15.73
N ARG A 190 -19.32 20.65 -16.40
CA ARG A 190 -18.85 21.37 -17.59
C ARG A 190 -19.87 21.31 -18.72
N ALA A 191 -20.46 20.14 -18.98
CA ALA A 191 -21.51 19.98 -20.00
C ALA A 191 -22.78 20.77 -19.64
N THR A 192 -23.17 20.77 -18.37
CA THR A 192 -24.30 21.57 -17.87
C THR A 192 -24.04 23.06 -18.06
N ALA A 193 -22.86 23.55 -17.68
CA ALA A 193 -22.47 24.94 -17.90
C ALA A 193 -22.41 25.31 -19.38
N ASN A 194 -22.00 24.41 -20.27
CA ASN A 194 -22.03 24.65 -21.72
C ASN A 194 -23.45 24.73 -22.29
N ILE A 195 -24.40 23.98 -21.74
CA ILE A 195 -25.80 23.99 -22.20
C ILE A 195 -26.54 25.21 -21.67
N PHE A 196 -26.41 25.51 -20.37
CA PHE A 196 -27.23 26.49 -19.66
C PHE A 196 -26.49 27.79 -19.30
N GLY A 197 -25.17 27.85 -19.44
CA GLY A 197 -24.34 28.98 -19.02
C GLY A 197 -24.68 30.27 -19.78
N GLY A 198 -24.78 31.37 -19.04
CA GLY A 198 -25.09 32.68 -19.60
C GLY A 198 -26.57 32.90 -19.96
N GLN A 199 -27.45 31.93 -19.66
CA GLN A 199 -28.90 32.05 -19.85
C GLN A 199 -29.58 32.39 -18.52
N ALA A 200 -30.62 33.23 -18.58
CA ALA A 200 -31.51 33.49 -17.46
C ALA A 200 -32.60 32.40 -17.43
N VAL A 201 -32.51 31.48 -16.48
CA VAL A 201 -33.48 30.39 -16.34
C VAL A 201 -34.40 30.63 -15.14
N PRO A 202 -35.67 30.19 -15.20
CA PRO A 202 -36.56 30.24 -14.04
C PRO A 202 -36.00 29.44 -12.85
N ALA A 203 -36.30 29.87 -11.62
CA ALA A 203 -35.82 29.24 -10.39
C ALA A 203 -36.10 27.73 -10.31
N TYR A 204 -37.27 27.27 -10.78
CA TYR A 204 -37.60 25.84 -10.82
C TYR A 204 -36.68 25.03 -11.74
N CYS A 205 -36.24 25.63 -12.85
CA CYS A 205 -35.34 25.00 -13.82
C CYS A 205 -33.93 24.91 -13.24
N LYS A 206 -33.46 25.98 -12.58
CA LYS A 206 -32.17 25.96 -11.89
C LYS A 206 -32.12 24.89 -10.78
N ARG A 207 -33.15 24.78 -9.96
CA ARG A 207 -33.24 23.74 -8.92
C ARG A 207 -33.17 22.33 -9.50
N PHE A 208 -33.86 22.08 -10.61
CA PHE A 208 -33.76 20.79 -11.31
C PHE A 208 -32.36 20.54 -11.86
N ILE A 209 -31.71 21.57 -12.41
CA ILE A 209 -30.35 21.47 -12.95
C ILE A 209 -29.35 21.10 -11.85
N ASP A 210 -29.38 21.82 -10.73
CA ASP A 210 -28.44 21.65 -9.63
C ASP A 210 -28.67 20.35 -8.85
N GLU A 211 -29.93 19.95 -8.65
CA GLU A 211 -30.28 18.80 -7.79
C GLU A 211 -30.45 17.47 -8.52
N VAL A 212 -30.75 17.47 -9.83
CA VAL A 212 -31.12 16.27 -10.60
C VAL A 212 -30.29 16.10 -11.86
N TRP A 213 -30.13 17.17 -12.65
CA TRP A 213 -29.51 17.08 -13.98
C TRP A 213 -28.02 16.72 -13.93
N VAL A 214 -27.25 17.34 -13.03
CA VAL A 214 -25.83 17.02 -12.85
C VAL A 214 -25.63 15.57 -12.41
N ASP A 215 -26.44 15.08 -11.48
CA ASP A 215 -26.38 13.68 -11.02
C ASP A 215 -26.76 12.70 -12.14
N TYR A 216 -27.75 13.05 -12.97
CA TYR A 216 -28.15 12.26 -14.14
C TYR A 216 -27.00 12.14 -15.15
N LEU A 217 -26.37 13.25 -15.53
CA LEU A 217 -25.23 13.23 -16.44
C LEU A 217 -24.04 12.49 -15.83
N THR A 218 -23.78 12.64 -14.53
CA THR A 218 -22.70 11.92 -13.83
C THR A 218 -22.90 10.41 -13.91
N LEU A 219 -24.11 9.91 -13.61
CA LEU A 219 -24.43 8.47 -13.69
C LEU A 219 -24.43 7.96 -15.13
N LEU A 220 -24.89 8.78 -16.08
CA LEU A 220 -24.86 8.43 -17.50
C LEU A 220 -23.43 8.22 -17.99
N GLN A 221 -22.52 9.13 -17.61
CA GLN A 221 -21.11 9.02 -17.97
C GLN A 221 -20.42 7.82 -17.30
N LEU A 222 -20.78 7.52 -16.05
CA LEU A 222 -20.23 6.36 -15.34
C LEU A 222 -20.70 5.02 -15.94
N ARG A 223 -21.91 4.96 -16.50
CA ARG A 223 -22.48 3.74 -17.10
C ARG A 223 -21.97 3.44 -18.50
N GLU A 224 -21.66 4.46 -19.28
CA GLU A 224 -21.36 4.34 -20.72
C GLU A 224 -19.86 4.21 -21.04
N GLU A 225 -18.98 4.00 -20.03
CA GLU A 225 -17.51 3.81 -20.14
C GLU A 225 -16.89 4.34 -21.44
N GLY A 226 -16.89 5.67 -21.63
CA GLY A 226 -16.37 6.28 -22.86
C GLY A 226 -16.37 7.80 -22.85
N ASP A 227 -15.44 8.39 -23.61
CA ASP A 227 -15.11 9.83 -23.75
C ASP A 227 -16.27 10.70 -24.29
N GLY A 228 -17.45 10.72 -23.66
CA GLY A 228 -18.54 11.64 -24.00
C GLY A 228 -19.10 11.51 -25.43
N GLU A 229 -18.67 10.50 -26.19
CA GLU A 229 -19.12 10.28 -27.58
C GLU A 229 -20.32 9.34 -27.70
N SER A 230 -20.75 8.70 -26.60
CA SER A 230 -21.91 7.82 -26.56
C SER A 230 -23.15 8.53 -27.12
N GLU A 231 -23.94 7.81 -27.93
CA GLU A 231 -25.21 8.30 -28.44
C GLU A 231 -26.13 8.76 -27.31
N ALA A 232 -26.09 8.07 -26.17
CA ALA A 232 -26.86 8.43 -24.98
C ALA A 232 -26.44 9.78 -24.39
N TRP A 233 -25.14 10.11 -24.39
CA TRP A 233 -24.63 11.40 -23.95
C TRP A 233 -25.05 12.54 -24.88
N LYS A 234 -24.97 12.32 -26.20
CA LYS A 234 -25.42 13.29 -27.20
C LYS A 234 -26.92 13.53 -27.09
N ASP A 235 -27.71 12.49 -26.85
CA ASP A 235 -29.16 12.61 -26.66
C ASP A 235 -29.52 13.30 -25.34
N ALA A 236 -28.78 13.06 -24.27
CA ALA A 236 -28.91 13.82 -23.02
C ALA A 236 -28.61 15.32 -23.22
N CYS A 237 -27.56 15.66 -23.98
CA CYS A 237 -27.26 17.06 -24.31
C CYS A 237 -28.39 17.73 -25.13
N LYS A 238 -28.96 17.03 -26.11
CA LYS A 238 -30.12 17.52 -26.87
C LYS A 238 -31.36 17.70 -25.99
N LEU A 239 -31.58 16.78 -25.04
CA LEU A 239 -32.68 16.90 -24.07
C LEU A 239 -32.49 18.15 -23.19
N GLY A 240 -31.27 18.41 -22.72
CA GLY A 240 -30.92 19.62 -21.96
C GLY A 240 -31.19 20.91 -22.74
N GLN A 241 -30.78 20.96 -24.01
CA GLN A 241 -31.08 22.10 -24.89
C GLN A 241 -32.59 22.31 -25.09
N ARG A 242 -33.37 21.23 -25.16
CA ARG A 242 -34.82 21.30 -25.30
C ARG A 242 -35.52 21.73 -24.01
N ILE A 243 -34.99 21.34 -22.84
CA ILE A 243 -35.40 21.87 -21.54
C ILE A 243 -35.14 23.38 -21.48
N LEU A 244 -33.94 23.83 -21.87
CA LEU A 244 -33.60 25.26 -21.93
C LEU A 244 -34.56 26.02 -22.86
N TRP A 245 -34.80 25.51 -24.07
CA TRP A 245 -35.71 26.14 -25.03
C TRP A 245 -37.14 26.30 -24.49
N ILE A 246 -37.70 25.25 -23.88
CA ILE A 246 -39.08 25.29 -23.35
C ILE A 246 -39.16 26.20 -22.10
N SER A 247 -38.15 26.19 -21.24
CA SER A 247 -38.13 27.00 -20.01
C SER A 247 -37.90 28.50 -20.26
N THR A 248 -37.28 28.87 -21.38
CA THR A 248 -36.99 30.28 -21.74
C THR A 248 -37.91 30.87 -22.82
N SER A 249 -38.65 30.04 -23.56
CA SER A 249 -39.56 30.51 -24.61
C SER A 249 -40.85 31.12 -24.04
N GLU A 250 -41.15 32.36 -24.45
CA GLU A 250 -42.38 33.12 -24.16
C GLU A 250 -43.58 32.72 -25.04
N GLU A 251 -43.43 31.74 -25.95
CA GLU A 251 -44.52 31.34 -26.85
C GLU A 251 -45.62 30.54 -26.13
N HIS A 252 -46.75 31.20 -25.85
CA HIS A 252 -47.96 30.60 -25.29
C HIS A 252 -48.91 30.11 -26.40
N GLY A 253 -48.63 28.93 -26.97
CA GLY A 253 -49.49 28.30 -27.98
C GLY A 253 -49.92 26.87 -27.64
N LEU A 254 -50.97 26.36 -28.31
CA LEU A 254 -51.47 24.97 -28.16
C LEU A 254 -50.40 23.90 -28.44
N GLY A 255 -49.37 24.21 -29.23
CA GLY A 255 -48.22 23.34 -29.47
C GLY A 255 -47.28 23.16 -28.28
N ARG A 256 -47.28 24.11 -27.32
CA ARG A 256 -46.40 24.07 -26.13
C ARG A 256 -46.78 22.93 -25.20
N ALA A 257 -48.07 22.72 -24.94
CA ALA A 257 -48.53 21.63 -24.07
C ALA A 257 -48.14 20.25 -24.59
N ALA A 258 -48.27 20.02 -25.91
CA ALA A 258 -47.84 18.76 -26.54
C ALA A 258 -46.31 18.57 -26.50
N GLN A 259 -45.54 19.65 -26.61
CA GLN A 259 -44.09 19.63 -26.49
C GLN A 259 -43.62 19.36 -25.06
N ILE A 260 -44.29 19.95 -24.06
CA ILE A 260 -44.04 19.69 -22.63
C ILE A 260 -44.38 18.22 -22.32
N GLU A 261 -45.51 17.69 -22.79
CA GLU A 261 -45.88 16.29 -22.60
C GLU A 261 -44.81 15.33 -23.15
N THR A 262 -44.34 15.60 -24.38
CA THR A 262 -43.28 14.81 -25.00
C THR A 262 -41.97 14.91 -24.21
N LEU A 263 -41.64 16.11 -23.69
CA LEU A 263 -40.45 16.33 -22.87
C LEU A 263 -40.56 15.61 -21.52
N ALA A 264 -41.70 15.72 -20.85
CA ALA A 264 -41.99 15.07 -19.58
C ALA A 264 -41.86 13.56 -19.70
N GLN A 265 -42.40 12.95 -20.76
CA GLN A 265 -42.25 11.53 -21.02
C GLN A 265 -40.78 11.14 -21.24
N GLN A 266 -39.99 11.96 -21.95
CA GLN A 266 -38.57 11.71 -22.16
C GLN A 266 -37.77 11.83 -20.86
N ILE A 267 -38.06 12.83 -20.02
CA ILE A 267 -37.43 13.00 -18.71
C ILE A 267 -37.76 11.81 -17.80
N ARG A 268 -39.03 11.38 -17.71
CA ARG A 268 -39.42 10.18 -16.94
C ARG A 268 -38.68 8.93 -17.43
N ASN A 269 -38.61 8.72 -18.74
CA ASN A 269 -38.00 7.53 -19.32
C ASN A 269 -36.47 7.52 -19.23
N GLN A 270 -35.80 8.67 -19.38
CA GLN A 270 -34.34 8.76 -19.41
C GLN A 270 -33.75 9.10 -18.04
N VAL A 271 -34.24 10.17 -17.41
CA VAL A 271 -33.78 10.65 -16.10
C VAL A 271 -34.36 9.79 -14.99
N GLY A 272 -35.68 9.53 -15.01
CA GLY A 272 -36.35 8.72 -13.98
C GLY A 272 -35.87 7.27 -13.92
N ALA A 273 -35.51 6.67 -15.06
CA ALA A 273 -34.95 5.31 -15.09
C ALA A 273 -33.57 5.21 -14.42
N LEU A 274 -32.78 6.29 -14.44
CA LEU A 274 -31.45 6.35 -13.85
C LEU A 274 -31.43 6.89 -12.41
N LEU A 275 -32.42 7.72 -12.05
CA LEU A 275 -32.56 8.33 -10.73
C LEU A 275 -33.94 8.03 -10.09
N PRO A 276 -34.26 6.75 -9.81
CA PRO A 276 -35.57 6.39 -9.24
C PRO A 276 -35.82 7.01 -7.85
N HIS A 277 -34.75 7.30 -7.09
CA HIS A 277 -34.85 7.94 -5.78
C HIS A 277 -35.15 9.46 -5.86
N GLN A 278 -35.07 10.08 -7.04
CA GLN A 278 -35.38 11.49 -7.25
C GLN A 278 -36.71 11.71 -7.99
N GLU A 279 -37.55 10.68 -8.13
CA GLU A 279 -38.84 10.72 -8.84
C GLU A 279 -39.73 11.90 -8.41
N ARG A 280 -39.81 12.18 -7.10
CA ARG A 280 -40.56 13.33 -6.58
C ARG A 280 -40.09 14.67 -7.16
N LYS A 281 -38.77 14.89 -7.24
CA LYS A 281 -38.20 16.14 -7.77
C LYS A 281 -38.40 16.26 -9.29
N ILE A 282 -38.37 15.12 -9.98
CA ILE A 282 -38.64 15.05 -11.41
C ILE A 282 -40.10 15.45 -11.69
N GLU A 283 -41.06 14.93 -10.93
CA GLU A 283 -42.47 15.30 -11.09
C GLU A 283 -42.74 16.76 -10.69
N GLU A 284 -42.14 17.26 -9.61
CA GLU A 284 -42.23 18.68 -9.23
C GLU A 284 -41.72 19.60 -10.37
N PHE A 285 -40.64 19.22 -11.04
CA PHE A 285 -40.14 19.95 -12.21
C PHE A 285 -41.10 19.88 -13.39
N ILE A 286 -41.66 18.70 -13.68
CA ILE A 286 -42.62 18.52 -14.78
C ILE A 286 -43.87 19.36 -14.53
N GLU A 287 -44.43 19.35 -13.32
CA GLU A 287 -45.58 20.17 -12.94
C GLU A 287 -45.29 21.66 -13.14
N ALA A 288 -44.11 22.13 -12.70
CA ALA A 288 -43.69 23.52 -12.88
C ALA A 288 -43.55 23.95 -14.37
N LEU A 289 -43.30 23.01 -15.29
CA LEU A 289 -43.30 23.30 -16.73
C LEU A 289 -44.71 23.59 -17.28
N TYR A 290 -45.76 22.97 -16.73
CA TYR A 290 -47.15 23.19 -17.15
C TYR A 290 -47.75 24.47 -16.55
N THR A 291 -47.30 24.89 -15.36
CA THR A 291 -47.77 26.11 -14.68
C THR A 291 -46.62 27.07 -14.33
N PRO A 292 -45.97 27.71 -15.32
CA PRO A 292 -44.83 28.59 -15.08
C PRO A 292 -45.17 29.85 -14.26
N ALA A 293 -46.45 30.24 -14.22
CA ALA A 293 -46.92 31.51 -13.66
C ALA A 293 -47.05 31.53 -12.12
N GLU A 294 -46.99 30.37 -11.46
CA GLU A 294 -47.03 30.26 -9.98
C GLU A 294 -45.64 30.07 -9.36
N ALA A 295 -44.61 29.85 -10.18
CA ALA A 295 -43.22 29.75 -9.74
C ALA A 295 -42.58 31.15 -9.76
N GLU A 296 -42.08 31.58 -8.60
CA GLU A 296 -41.44 32.88 -8.33
C GLU A 296 -40.66 33.45 -9.53
N GLU A 297 -41.01 34.68 -9.97
CA GLU A 297 -40.48 35.40 -11.15
C GLU A 297 -38.97 35.77 -11.07
N GLU A 298 -38.23 35.22 -10.12
CA GLU A 298 -36.78 35.43 -10.04
C GLU A 298 -36.08 34.48 -11.02
N THR A 299 -35.70 35.03 -12.18
CA THR A 299 -34.78 34.38 -13.09
C THR A 299 -33.37 34.50 -12.54
N GLU A 300 -32.72 33.36 -12.32
CA GLU A 300 -31.34 33.32 -11.87
C GLU A 300 -30.44 32.95 -13.05
N ALA A 301 -29.37 33.72 -13.23
CA ALA A 301 -28.37 33.42 -14.24
C ALA A 301 -27.51 32.23 -13.78
N ILE A 302 -27.38 31.22 -14.62
CA ILE A 302 -26.38 30.17 -14.41
C ILE A 302 -25.02 30.74 -14.82
N PRO A 303 -24.01 30.73 -13.93
CA PRO A 303 -22.71 31.26 -14.25
C PRO A 303 -22.18 30.56 -15.52
N PRO A 304 -21.64 31.32 -16.50
CA PRO A 304 -20.99 30.70 -17.65
C PRO A 304 -19.87 29.78 -17.16
N PRO A 305 -19.51 28.75 -17.95
CA PRO A 305 -18.39 27.90 -17.60
C PRO A 305 -17.18 28.78 -17.28
N PRO A 306 -16.41 28.49 -16.21
CA PRO A 306 -15.17 29.20 -15.97
C PRO A 306 -14.39 29.15 -17.28
N THR A 307 -14.08 30.33 -17.83
CA THR A 307 -13.14 30.42 -18.93
C THR A 307 -11.88 29.74 -18.40
N GLU A 308 -11.39 28.71 -19.10
CA GLU A 308 -10.06 28.17 -18.83
C GLU A 308 -9.10 29.35 -18.97
N GLU A 309 -8.86 30.08 -17.87
CA GLU A 309 -7.69 30.90 -17.72
C GLU A 309 -6.56 29.92 -17.91
N ALA A 310 -5.96 29.95 -19.10
CA ALA A 310 -4.80 29.17 -19.42
C ALA A 310 -3.78 29.41 -18.32
N GLU A 311 -3.70 28.48 -17.37
CA GLU A 311 -2.72 28.50 -16.32
C GLU A 311 -1.38 28.64 -17.03
N THR A 312 -0.71 29.77 -16.82
CA THR A 312 0.59 30.03 -17.43
C THR A 312 1.46 28.83 -17.13
N PRO A 313 2.03 28.14 -18.14
CA PRO A 313 2.73 26.90 -17.93
C PRO A 313 3.87 27.17 -16.96
N VAL A 314 3.76 26.63 -15.75
CA VAL A 314 4.81 26.67 -14.75
C VAL A 314 6.02 25.99 -15.40
N SER A 315 7.11 26.74 -15.56
CA SER A 315 8.36 26.22 -16.11
C SER A 315 8.94 25.19 -15.15
N ILE A 316 8.68 23.90 -15.41
CA ILE A 316 9.27 22.78 -14.66
C ILE A 316 10.72 22.59 -15.14
N ASP A 317 11.66 22.46 -14.21
CA ASP A 317 13.06 22.17 -14.51
C ASP A 317 13.26 20.75 -15.04
N GLN A 318 14.26 20.57 -15.91
CA GLN A 318 14.51 19.29 -16.59
C GLN A 318 14.71 18.12 -15.61
N GLN A 319 15.35 18.35 -14.46
CA GLN A 319 15.59 17.30 -13.46
C GLN A 319 14.28 16.82 -12.81
N THR A 320 13.35 17.73 -12.54
CA THR A 320 12.01 17.36 -12.05
C THR A 320 11.21 16.61 -13.11
N LEU A 321 11.31 17.02 -14.37
CA LEU A 321 10.63 16.34 -15.47
C LEU A 321 11.14 14.90 -15.66
N ASP A 322 12.46 14.69 -15.59
CA ASP A 322 13.06 13.36 -15.64
C ASP A 322 12.61 12.49 -14.46
N LEU A 323 12.50 13.06 -13.26
CA LEU A 323 11.97 12.38 -12.08
C LEU A 323 10.49 12.00 -12.26
N TYR A 324 9.66 12.91 -12.78
CA TYR A 324 8.25 12.61 -13.07
C TYR A 324 8.12 11.45 -14.06
N ASN A 325 8.87 11.50 -15.16
CA ASN A 325 8.88 10.42 -16.14
C ASN A 325 9.30 9.08 -15.51
N LYS A 326 10.31 9.09 -14.64
CA LYS A 326 10.72 7.90 -13.91
C LYS A 326 9.61 7.38 -12.99
N LEU A 327 8.94 8.25 -12.23
CA LEU A 327 7.84 7.87 -11.34
C LEU A 327 6.66 7.24 -12.10
N ARG A 328 6.32 7.78 -13.27
CA ARG A 328 5.27 7.25 -14.14
C ARG A 328 5.57 5.85 -14.69
N THR A 329 6.85 5.49 -14.82
CA THR A 329 7.29 4.16 -15.30
C THR A 329 7.46 3.12 -14.19
N LEU A 330 7.18 3.46 -12.93
CA LEU A 330 7.37 2.54 -11.83
C LEU A 330 6.41 1.35 -11.93
N PRO A 331 6.90 0.11 -11.72
CA PRO A 331 6.03 -1.03 -11.59
C PRO A 331 5.08 -0.85 -10.39
N ASN A 332 3.79 -1.12 -10.63
CA ASN A 332 2.88 -1.48 -9.55
C ASN A 332 3.51 -2.67 -8.81
N ASP A 333 3.59 -2.62 -7.48
CA ASP A 333 4.38 -3.50 -6.59
C ASP A 333 5.71 -2.95 -6.06
N THR A 334 6.06 -1.71 -6.39
CA THR A 334 7.24 -1.07 -5.80
C THR A 334 6.98 -0.68 -4.34
N TRP A 335 7.85 -1.10 -3.42
CA TRP A 335 7.77 -0.73 -2.01
C TRP A 335 8.61 0.51 -1.71
N PHE A 336 8.10 1.33 -0.80
CA PHE A 336 8.71 2.56 -0.35
C PHE A 336 8.70 2.61 1.17
N GLU A 337 9.74 3.22 1.71
CA GLU A 337 9.84 3.57 3.12
C GLU A 337 9.64 5.08 3.27
N PHE A 338 8.69 5.45 4.14
CA PHE A 338 8.31 6.83 4.44
C PHE A 338 8.81 7.18 5.84
N ASN A 339 9.65 8.21 5.93
CA ASN A 339 10.17 8.72 7.19
C ASN A 339 9.24 9.83 7.69
N SER A 340 8.54 9.60 8.81
CA SER A 340 7.49 10.52 9.27
C SER A 340 8.03 11.75 10.06
N GLY A 341 9.34 12.01 10.06
CA GLY A 341 9.95 13.15 10.76
C GLY A 341 10.02 12.99 12.30
N THR A 342 9.11 12.23 12.89
CA THR A 342 9.33 11.50 14.15
C THR A 342 10.15 10.24 13.82
N ASP A 343 10.92 9.72 14.76
CA ASP A 343 11.87 8.58 14.66
C ASP A 343 11.23 7.21 14.26
N GLN A 344 10.11 7.24 13.54
CA GLN A 344 9.34 6.12 13.05
C GLN A 344 9.23 6.24 11.52
N SER A 345 9.75 5.24 10.83
CA SER A 345 9.48 5.00 9.42
C SER A 345 8.31 4.02 9.27
N TYR A 346 7.58 4.11 8.17
CA TYR A 346 6.60 3.08 7.80
C TYR A 346 6.74 2.73 6.33
N ARG A 347 6.42 1.47 6.01
CA ARG A 347 6.51 0.94 4.64
C ARG A 347 5.16 1.02 3.96
N ALA A 348 5.14 1.40 2.68
CA ALA A 348 3.95 1.36 1.86
C ALA A 348 4.28 0.87 0.44
N LYS A 349 3.37 0.10 -0.14
CA LYS A 349 3.47 -0.45 -1.48
C LYS A 349 2.73 0.46 -2.45
N LEU A 350 3.33 0.77 -3.60
CA LEU A 350 2.64 1.39 -4.73
C LEU A 350 1.70 0.37 -5.36
N SER A 351 0.40 0.59 -5.18
CA SER A 351 -0.64 -0.32 -5.66
C SER A 351 -1.17 0.09 -7.03
N TRP A 352 -1.30 1.41 -7.27
CA TRP A 352 -1.87 1.93 -8.51
C TRP A 352 -1.40 3.36 -8.79
N TYR A 353 -1.35 3.71 -10.07
CA TYR A 353 -1.08 5.05 -10.59
C TYR A 353 -2.16 5.41 -11.60
N ASN A 354 -2.74 6.61 -11.45
CA ASN A 354 -3.69 7.16 -12.41
C ASN A 354 -2.97 8.12 -13.38
N PRO A 355 -2.90 7.80 -14.69
CA PRO A 355 -2.26 8.65 -15.67
C PRO A 355 -3.04 9.93 -16.02
N LEU A 356 -4.34 10.00 -15.71
CA LEU A 356 -5.18 11.17 -16.01
C LEU A 356 -4.97 12.29 -14.99
N THR A 357 -4.75 11.93 -13.73
CA THR A 357 -4.67 12.88 -12.62
C THR A 357 -3.28 12.94 -11.99
N ASP A 358 -2.33 12.12 -12.46
CA ASP A 358 -0.99 11.99 -11.90
C ASP A 358 -0.96 11.60 -10.39
N HIS A 359 -1.98 10.86 -9.93
CA HIS A 359 -2.06 10.38 -8.53
C HIS A 359 -1.56 8.94 -8.35
N PHE A 360 -0.87 8.71 -7.24
CA PHE A 360 -0.34 7.41 -6.83
C PHE A 360 -1.05 6.93 -5.56
N LEU A 361 -1.58 5.71 -5.59
CA LEU A 361 -2.20 5.03 -4.45
C LEU A 361 -1.18 4.14 -3.76
N PHE A 362 -0.94 4.43 -2.48
CA PHE A 362 -0.10 3.62 -1.62
C PHE A 362 -0.94 2.86 -0.60
N VAL A 363 -0.61 1.58 -0.41
CA VAL A 363 -1.25 0.70 0.57
C VAL A 363 -0.26 0.30 1.66
N SER A 364 -0.75 0.17 2.89
CA SER A 364 0.04 -0.35 4.01
C SER A 364 0.37 -1.84 3.80
N PRO A 365 1.26 -2.44 4.61
CA PRO A 365 1.55 -3.88 4.56
C PRO A 365 0.34 -4.79 4.83
N ARG A 366 -0.81 -4.23 5.20
CA ARG A 366 -2.09 -4.93 5.39
C ARG A 366 -3.06 -4.75 4.21
N GLY A 367 -2.62 -4.14 3.11
CA GLY A 367 -3.42 -3.90 1.90
C GLY A 367 -4.47 -2.79 2.07
N ARG A 368 -4.45 -2.04 3.17
CA ARG A 368 -5.35 -0.90 3.39
C ARG A 368 -4.75 0.35 2.77
N LYS A 369 -5.59 1.25 2.25
CA LYS A 369 -5.18 2.60 1.84
C LYS A 369 -4.34 3.25 2.94
N SER A 370 -3.09 3.54 2.61
CA SER A 370 -2.21 4.35 3.44
C SER A 370 -2.37 5.82 3.05
N MET A 371 -2.19 6.12 1.76
CA MET A 371 -2.32 7.47 1.24
C MET A 371 -2.58 7.49 -0.27
N LEU A 372 -3.11 8.63 -0.73
CA LEU A 372 -3.15 9.01 -2.14
C LEU A 372 -2.30 10.27 -2.29
N MET A 373 -1.34 10.27 -3.22
CA MET A 373 -0.40 11.38 -3.36
C MET A 373 -0.20 11.73 -4.83
N ASP A 374 -0.22 13.02 -5.15
CA ASP A 374 0.09 13.52 -6.48
C ASP A 374 1.59 13.39 -6.81
N ILE A 375 1.92 13.38 -8.11
CA ILE A 375 3.30 13.25 -8.61
C ILE A 375 4.23 14.34 -8.06
N THR A 376 3.71 15.54 -7.83
CA THR A 376 4.50 16.70 -7.41
C THR A 376 4.97 16.55 -5.96
N LYS A 377 4.07 16.13 -5.07
CA LYS A 377 4.34 15.83 -3.66
C LYS A 377 5.22 14.61 -3.52
N LEU A 378 4.97 13.54 -4.28
CA LEU A 378 5.82 12.35 -4.23
C LEU A 378 7.26 12.69 -4.61
N ALA A 379 7.46 13.43 -5.70
CA ALA A 379 8.78 13.87 -6.14
C ALA A 379 9.46 14.79 -5.11
N ASP A 380 8.73 15.72 -4.50
CA ASP A 380 9.26 16.61 -3.46
C ASP A 380 9.70 15.82 -2.21
N GLN A 381 8.91 14.83 -1.79
CA GLN A 381 9.25 13.96 -0.66
C GLN A 381 10.48 13.07 -0.94
N ILE A 382 10.64 12.58 -2.18
CA ILE A 382 11.83 11.85 -2.61
C ILE A 382 13.06 12.78 -2.62
N LYS A 383 12.93 14.00 -3.16
CA LYS A 383 14.02 14.99 -3.17
C LYS A 383 14.47 15.38 -1.77
N LYS A 384 13.54 15.44 -0.82
CA LYS A 384 13.82 15.71 0.60
C LYS A 384 14.44 14.52 1.35
N GLY A 385 14.50 13.34 0.75
CA GLY A 385 14.99 12.12 1.40
C GLY A 385 14.00 11.51 2.39
N ASN A 386 12.75 11.98 2.43
CA ASN A 386 11.72 11.44 3.30
C ASN A 386 11.13 10.13 2.76
N VAL A 387 11.37 9.83 1.48
CA VAL A 387 10.88 8.64 0.80
C VAL A 387 12.03 7.94 0.11
N VAL A 388 12.25 6.68 0.46
CA VAL A 388 13.33 5.86 -0.08
C VAL A 388 12.73 4.59 -0.68
N TYR A 389 13.33 4.11 -1.79
CA TYR A 389 12.97 2.82 -2.36
C TYR A 389 13.33 1.70 -1.41
N PHE A 390 12.36 0.86 -1.08
CA PHE A 390 12.62 -0.35 -0.33
C PHE A 390 12.90 -1.49 -1.32
N THR A 391 14.17 -1.85 -1.48
CA THR A 391 14.55 -3.02 -2.27
C THR A 391 14.23 -4.28 -1.49
N ASN A 392 13.22 -5.00 -1.98
CA ASN A 392 12.80 -6.29 -1.44
C ASN A 392 14.01 -7.23 -1.29
N VAL A 393 14.13 -7.89 -0.13
CA VAL A 393 15.15 -8.92 0.14
C VAL A 393 14.78 -10.20 -0.62
N LYS A 394 14.77 -10.15 -1.94
CA LYS A 394 14.63 -11.36 -2.77
C LYS A 394 15.99 -12.04 -2.85
N GLY A 395 16.21 -13.00 -1.95
CA GLY A 395 17.39 -13.86 -1.94
C GLY A 395 17.49 -14.64 -0.64
N SER A 396 18.16 -15.80 -0.67
CA SER A 396 18.53 -16.52 0.54
C SER A 396 19.48 -15.66 1.38
N PHE A 397 19.04 -15.27 2.58
CA PHE A 397 19.86 -14.54 3.54
C PHE A 397 21.13 -15.32 3.83
N TRP A 398 21.00 -16.62 4.06
CA TRP A 398 22.10 -17.54 4.31
C TRP A 398 23.20 -17.41 3.24
N ASN A 399 22.82 -17.52 1.97
CA ASN A 399 23.79 -17.46 0.86
C ASN A 399 24.45 -16.09 0.71
N LYS A 400 23.76 -15.01 1.07
CA LYS A 400 24.31 -13.64 1.06
C LYS A 400 25.28 -13.44 2.22
N ALA A 401 24.89 -13.87 3.43
CA ALA A 401 25.71 -13.79 4.63
C ALA A 401 26.97 -14.64 4.48
N MET A 402 26.86 -15.89 4.04
CA MET A 402 28.01 -16.79 3.83
C MET A 402 29.01 -16.26 2.80
N ARG A 403 28.55 -15.63 1.71
CA ARG A 403 29.45 -14.98 0.74
C ARG A 403 30.21 -13.82 1.37
N THR A 404 29.53 -13.03 2.19
CA THR A 404 30.14 -11.90 2.91
C THR A 404 31.18 -12.41 3.90
N ILE A 405 30.85 -13.43 4.69
CA ILE A 405 31.74 -14.05 5.67
C ILE A 405 32.96 -14.67 4.97
N MET A 406 32.77 -15.45 3.90
CA MET A 406 33.88 -16.02 3.14
C MET A 406 34.80 -14.94 2.58
N SER A 407 34.26 -13.85 2.05
CA SER A 407 35.07 -12.72 1.55
C SER A 407 35.85 -12.00 2.67
N MET A 408 35.30 -11.93 3.89
CA MET A 408 35.98 -11.37 5.05
C MET A 408 37.10 -12.30 5.55
N LEU A 409 36.87 -13.60 5.56
CA LEU A 409 37.87 -14.61 5.90
C LEU A 409 39.00 -14.62 4.87
N GLU A 410 38.70 -14.59 3.57
CA GLU A 410 39.71 -14.50 2.50
C GLU A 410 40.57 -13.23 2.62
N ARG A 411 39.97 -12.07 2.92
CA ARG A 411 40.71 -10.82 3.15
C ARG A 411 41.59 -10.84 4.39
N ASN A 412 41.18 -11.54 5.44
CA ASN A 412 41.97 -11.68 6.67
C ASN A 412 43.07 -12.76 6.57
N VAL A 413 42.99 -13.65 5.57
CA VAL A 413 43.99 -14.70 5.27
C VAL A 413 45.08 -14.23 4.29
N GLU A 414 45.04 -13.00 3.80
CA GLU A 414 46.18 -12.35 3.13
C GLU A 414 47.03 -11.51 4.12
N PRO A 415 47.97 -12.09 4.89
CA PRO A 415 49.01 -11.30 5.55
C PRO A 415 50.12 -11.00 4.53
N SER A 416 50.28 -9.71 4.22
CA SER A 416 51.59 -9.04 4.07
C SER A 416 52.78 -9.92 3.61
N VAL A 417 52.78 -10.37 2.37
CA VAL A 417 54.02 -10.75 1.68
C VAL A 417 54.38 -9.63 0.72
N THR A 418 55.67 -9.26 0.75
CA THR A 418 56.36 -8.31 -0.15
C THR A 418 56.44 -6.87 0.33
N GLN A 419 57.24 -6.63 1.39
CA GLN A 419 58.34 -5.66 1.30
C GLN A 419 59.57 -6.18 2.07
N ALA A 420 60.33 -7.04 1.41
CA ALA A 420 61.75 -7.22 1.69
C ALA A 420 62.44 -7.44 0.34
N GLN A 421 62.92 -6.33 -0.25
CA GLN A 421 64.12 -6.24 -1.07
C GLN A 421 64.54 -4.79 -1.23
#